data_AF-A0A7K7Q1Z8-F1
#
_entry.id   AF-A0A7K7Q1Z8-F1
#
_cell.length_a   1.000
_cell.length_b   1.000
_cell.length_c   1.000
_cell.angle_alpha   90.00
_cell.angle_beta   90.00
_cell.angle_gamma   90.00
#
_symmetry.space_group_name_H-M   'P 1'
#
loop_
_entity.id
_entity.type
_entity.pdbx_description
1 polymer ?
#
loop_
_entity_poly.entity_id
_entity_poly.type
_entity_poly.pdbx_seq_one_letter_code
_entity_poly.pdbx_strand_id
1 'polypeptide(L)'
;SGESGAGKTVNTKRVIQYYATIAASGDPATKKESPVKGTLKDQILSANPLLEAFGNAKTVRNDNSSRFGKFIRIHFGTSGKLASGDIETYLLEKSRVTFQLKAERSYHIFYQILSNKKPELLEMLLVTANPYDYPFISQGQISVASIDDQEELVATDVAIDTLGFSLDEKTGIYKLMGAILHYGNMKFKQKPREEQAEPDGTEEADKAAYLMGLNSADLLKALCYPRVKVGNEYVMKGQTPDQVHQAVNAIAKSVYEKLFLWMVMRINQQLDTKLPRQHFIGVLDIAGFEIFEFNSFEQLCINFTNEKLQQFFNHHMFVLEQEEYKKEGIEWEFIDFGMDLAACIELIEK
;
A
#
# COMPACT_ATOMS: atom_id res chain seq x y z
N SER A 1 0.46 -15.74 -11.95
CA SER A 1 1.59 -15.83 -11.02
C SER A 1 2.85 -15.35 -11.71
N GLY A 2 4.00 -15.29 -11.01
CA GLY A 2 5.30 -14.94 -11.59
C GLY A 2 6.25 -14.34 -10.55
N GLU A 3 7.56 -14.46 -10.79
CA GLU A 3 8.60 -13.90 -9.92
C GLU A 3 8.53 -12.36 -9.82
N SER A 4 9.27 -11.78 -8.86
CA SER A 4 9.40 -10.32 -8.77
C SER A 4 9.99 -9.74 -10.06
N GLY A 5 9.36 -8.69 -10.61
CA GLY A 5 9.74 -8.09 -11.90
C GLY A 5 9.06 -8.69 -13.15
N ALA A 6 8.27 -9.76 -13.05
CA ALA A 6 7.63 -10.41 -14.21
C ALA A 6 6.49 -9.61 -14.89
N GLY A 7 6.27 -8.34 -14.54
CA GLY A 7 5.23 -7.49 -15.17
C GLY A 7 3.79 -7.82 -14.78
N LYS A 8 3.55 -8.42 -13.59
CA LYS A 8 2.20 -8.81 -13.10
C LYS A 8 1.21 -7.64 -13.12
N THR A 9 1.56 -6.52 -12.50
CA THR A 9 0.72 -5.31 -12.45
C THR A 9 0.44 -4.74 -13.85
N VAL A 10 1.40 -4.80 -14.77
CA VAL A 10 1.22 -4.36 -16.17
C VAL A 10 0.17 -5.22 -16.88
N ASN A 11 0.24 -6.54 -16.71
CA ASN A 11 -0.77 -7.45 -17.27
C ASN A 11 -2.15 -7.23 -16.65
N THR A 12 -2.23 -7.03 -15.32
CA THR A 12 -3.48 -6.67 -14.63
C THR A 12 -4.11 -5.41 -15.24
N LYS A 13 -3.32 -4.36 -15.50
CA LYS A 13 -3.81 -3.13 -16.18
C LYS A 13 -4.42 -3.46 -17.55
N ARG A 14 -3.79 -4.32 -18.35
CA ARG A 14 -4.31 -4.72 -19.68
C ARG A 14 -5.60 -5.54 -19.59
N VAL A 15 -5.69 -6.46 -18.63
CA VAL A 15 -6.90 -7.26 -18.37
C VAL A 15 -8.08 -6.35 -18.00
N ILE A 16 -7.86 -5.40 -17.09
CA ILE A 16 -8.87 -4.42 -16.68
C ILE A 16 -9.30 -3.56 -17.89
N GLN A 17 -8.33 -3.06 -18.66
CA GLN A 17 -8.62 -2.27 -19.88
C GLN A 17 -9.47 -3.03 -20.88
N TYR A 18 -9.20 -4.33 -21.06
CA TYR A 18 -9.96 -5.20 -21.94
C TYR A 18 -11.41 -5.33 -21.46
N TYR A 19 -11.63 -5.82 -20.24
CA TYR A 19 -12.98 -6.01 -19.68
C TYR A 19 -13.78 -4.70 -19.65
N ALA A 20 -13.13 -3.61 -19.26
CA ALA A 20 -13.78 -2.30 -19.21
C ALA A 20 -14.15 -1.77 -20.60
N THR A 21 -13.47 -2.18 -21.67
CA THR A 21 -13.80 -1.75 -23.04
C THR A 21 -14.92 -2.60 -23.64
N ILE A 22 -14.86 -3.92 -23.46
CA ILE A 22 -15.88 -4.82 -24.02
C ILE A 22 -17.21 -4.71 -23.27
N ALA A 23 -17.19 -4.57 -21.94
CA ALA A 23 -18.38 -4.58 -21.11
C ALA A 23 -19.06 -3.20 -20.99
N ALA A 24 -18.39 -2.12 -21.42
CA ALA A 24 -18.96 -0.77 -21.52
C ALA A 24 -19.66 -0.52 -22.88
N SER A 25 -19.40 -1.35 -23.89
CA SER A 25 -19.92 -1.20 -25.24
C SER A 25 -21.37 -1.71 -25.31
N GLY A 26 -22.36 -0.93 -24.87
CA GLY A 26 -23.74 -1.40 -24.96
C GLY A 26 -24.89 -0.46 -24.61
N ASP A 27 -24.70 0.82 -24.28
CA ASP A 27 -25.83 1.77 -24.23
C ASP A 27 -25.40 3.22 -24.50
N PRO A 28 -25.82 3.84 -25.62
CA PRO A 28 -25.58 5.26 -25.89
C PRO A 28 -26.37 6.24 -25.00
N ALA A 29 -27.21 5.75 -24.07
CA ALA A 29 -28.37 6.49 -23.58
C ALA A 29 -28.25 7.14 -22.18
N THR A 30 -27.13 7.02 -21.46
CA THR A 30 -26.99 7.67 -20.13
C THR A 30 -25.79 8.62 -20.07
N LYS A 31 -25.80 9.66 -20.92
CA LYS A 31 -25.02 10.89 -20.73
C LYS A 31 -25.58 11.72 -19.56
N LYS A 32 -25.50 11.19 -18.34
CA LYS A 32 -25.80 11.93 -17.09
C LYS A 32 -24.78 11.69 -15.99
N GLU A 33 -23.58 11.21 -16.31
CA GLU A 33 -22.46 11.31 -15.38
C GLU A 33 -21.80 12.68 -15.52
N SER A 34 -21.50 13.29 -14.37
CA SER A 34 -20.83 14.58 -14.28
C SER A 34 -19.52 14.51 -15.05
N PRO A 35 -19.13 15.51 -15.87
CA PRO A 35 -17.86 15.50 -16.59
C PRO A 35 -16.62 15.35 -15.68
N VAL A 36 -16.80 15.58 -14.38
CA VAL A 36 -15.78 15.43 -13.34
C VAL A 36 -15.57 13.97 -12.90
N LYS A 37 -16.57 13.09 -12.99
CA LYS A 37 -16.52 11.76 -12.36
C LYS A 37 -15.86 10.66 -13.21
N GLY A 38 -15.60 10.90 -14.49
CA GLY A 38 -15.15 9.85 -15.42
C GLY A 38 -16.13 8.68 -15.51
N THR A 39 -15.91 7.75 -16.45
CA THR A 39 -16.69 6.51 -16.47
C THR A 39 -16.20 5.55 -15.38
N LEU A 40 -17.01 4.56 -14.96
CA LEU A 40 -16.57 3.50 -14.03
C LEU A 40 -15.27 2.81 -14.51
N LYS A 41 -15.08 2.68 -15.83
CA LYS A 41 -13.83 2.24 -16.46
C LYS A 41 -12.65 3.13 -16.08
N ASP A 42 -12.81 4.43 -16.24
CA ASP A 42 -11.75 5.41 -15.97
C ASP A 42 -11.40 5.40 -14.48
N GLN A 43 -12.39 5.28 -13.60
CA GLN A 43 -12.17 5.20 -12.16
C GLN A 43 -11.34 3.98 -11.75
N ILE A 44 -11.65 2.78 -12.26
CA ILE A 44 -10.87 1.56 -11.95
C ILE A 44 -9.43 1.70 -12.44
N LEU A 45 -9.21 2.30 -13.62
CA LEU A 45 -7.86 2.51 -14.14
C LEU A 45 -7.09 3.58 -13.35
N SER A 46 -7.75 4.67 -12.99
CA SER A 46 -7.21 5.78 -12.19
C SER A 46 -6.90 5.39 -10.74
N ALA A 47 -7.46 4.30 -10.21
CA ALA A 47 -7.04 3.76 -8.92
C ALA A 47 -5.58 3.29 -8.91
N ASN A 48 -5.02 2.88 -10.05
CA ASN A 48 -3.67 2.30 -10.07
C ASN A 48 -2.56 3.31 -9.76
N PRO A 49 -2.47 4.51 -10.39
CA PRO A 49 -1.45 5.49 -10.01
C PRO A 49 -1.44 5.79 -8.51
N LEU A 50 -2.61 5.98 -7.89
CA LEU A 50 -2.72 6.22 -6.46
C LEU A 50 -2.25 5.01 -5.62
N LEU A 51 -2.68 3.80 -5.98
CA LEU A 51 -2.24 2.58 -5.27
C LEU A 51 -0.75 2.28 -5.48
N GLU A 52 -0.18 2.60 -6.64
CA GLU A 52 1.25 2.43 -6.92
C GLU A 52 2.09 3.46 -6.16
N ALA A 53 1.65 4.73 -6.10
CA ALA A 53 2.34 5.76 -5.32
C ALA A 53 2.48 5.36 -3.82
N PHE A 54 1.43 4.79 -3.23
CA PHE A 54 1.39 4.43 -1.80
C PHE A 54 1.66 2.95 -1.49
N GLY A 55 1.79 2.12 -2.51
CA GLY A 55 1.89 0.67 -2.34
C GLY A 55 3.11 0.07 -3.02
N ASN A 56 3.76 0.79 -3.93
CA ASN A 56 4.94 0.33 -4.61
C ASN A 56 6.21 1.03 -4.11
N ALA A 57 7.30 0.28 -4.17
CA ALA A 57 8.64 0.76 -3.84
C ALA A 57 9.67 0.06 -4.71
N LYS A 58 10.86 0.67 -4.83
CA LYS A 58 12.00 0.02 -5.48
C LYS A 58 12.62 -1.02 -4.55
N THR A 59 12.87 -2.19 -5.13
CA THR A 59 13.65 -3.28 -4.54
C THR A 59 14.94 -3.52 -5.34
N VAL A 60 15.76 -4.47 -4.91
CA VAL A 60 17.00 -4.84 -5.61
C VAL A 60 16.76 -5.28 -7.06
N ARG A 61 15.64 -5.96 -7.33
CA ARG A 61 15.35 -6.59 -8.63
C ARG A 61 14.21 -5.94 -9.41
N ASN A 62 13.44 -5.06 -8.79
CA ASN A 62 12.27 -4.43 -9.40
C ASN A 62 12.14 -2.99 -8.93
N ASP A 63 12.19 -2.07 -9.88
CA ASP A 63 12.14 -0.62 -9.66
C ASP A 63 10.75 -0.12 -9.20
N ASN A 64 9.67 -0.81 -9.57
CA ASN A 64 8.30 -0.45 -9.24
C ASN A 64 7.55 -1.67 -8.67
N SER A 65 8.01 -2.15 -7.51
CA SER A 65 7.53 -3.40 -6.93
C SER A 65 6.39 -3.17 -5.96
N SER A 66 5.22 -3.77 -6.22
CA SER A 66 4.12 -3.75 -5.25
C SER A 66 4.54 -4.43 -3.96
N ARG A 67 4.40 -3.71 -2.85
CA ARG A 67 4.71 -4.13 -1.47
C ARG A 67 3.43 -4.38 -0.68
N PHE A 68 2.38 -4.78 -1.39
CA PHE A 68 1.07 -5.18 -0.91
C PHE A 68 0.48 -6.16 -1.93
N GLY A 69 -0.43 -7.02 -1.47
CA GLY A 69 -1.33 -7.79 -2.32
C GLY A 69 -2.57 -6.99 -2.64
N LYS A 70 -3.04 -7.09 -3.89
CA LYS A 70 -4.21 -6.40 -4.44
C LYS A 70 -5.10 -7.42 -5.12
N PHE A 71 -6.34 -7.57 -4.66
CA PHE A 71 -7.33 -8.40 -5.32
C PHE A 71 -8.45 -7.51 -5.87
N ILE A 72 -8.49 -7.38 -7.18
CA ILE A 72 -9.47 -6.52 -7.88
C ILE A 72 -10.62 -7.41 -8.32
N ARG A 73 -11.83 -7.12 -7.84
CA ARG A 73 -13.05 -7.76 -8.31
C ARG A 73 -13.76 -6.83 -9.30
N ILE A 74 -13.95 -7.33 -10.50
CA ILE A 74 -14.73 -6.68 -11.55
C ILE A 74 -16.09 -7.36 -11.60
N HIS A 75 -17.16 -6.65 -11.19
CA HIS A 75 -18.51 -7.21 -11.11
C HIS A 75 -19.29 -6.99 -12.38
N PHE A 76 -20.05 -8.01 -12.77
CA PHE A 76 -20.93 -8.01 -13.93
C PHE A 76 -22.38 -8.22 -13.51
N GLY A 77 -23.27 -7.49 -14.18
CA GLY A 77 -24.72 -7.67 -14.04
C GLY A 77 -25.26 -8.83 -14.87
N THR A 78 -26.57 -9.03 -14.84
CA THR A 78 -27.28 -10.12 -15.55
C THR A 78 -27.10 -10.11 -17.06
N SER A 79 -26.82 -8.94 -17.64
CA SER A 79 -26.58 -8.76 -19.08
C SER A 79 -25.11 -8.90 -19.48
N GLY A 80 -24.22 -9.23 -18.54
CA GLY A 80 -22.77 -9.30 -18.78
C GLY A 80 -22.08 -7.93 -18.88
N LYS A 81 -22.81 -6.83 -18.61
CA LYS A 81 -22.26 -5.46 -18.55
C LYS A 81 -21.57 -5.20 -17.20
N LEU A 82 -20.62 -4.27 -17.21
CA LEU A 82 -19.92 -3.85 -16.00
C LEU A 82 -20.91 -3.23 -15.00
N ALA A 83 -20.96 -3.79 -13.79
CA ALA A 83 -21.86 -3.34 -12.73
C ALA A 83 -21.13 -2.50 -11.69
N SER A 84 -20.02 -2.99 -11.14
CA SER A 84 -19.22 -2.28 -10.11
C SER A 84 -17.81 -2.86 -10.05
N GLY A 85 -16.95 -2.24 -9.26
CA GLY A 85 -15.63 -2.78 -8.94
C GLY A 85 -15.36 -2.67 -7.45
N ASP A 86 -14.49 -3.54 -6.94
CA ASP A 86 -13.90 -3.33 -5.62
C ASP A 86 -12.49 -3.91 -5.56
N ILE A 87 -11.73 -3.44 -4.59
CA ILE A 87 -10.33 -3.77 -4.38
C ILE A 87 -10.15 -4.19 -2.93
N GLU A 88 -9.69 -5.41 -2.73
CA GLU A 88 -9.19 -5.87 -1.43
C GLU A 88 -7.67 -5.77 -1.42
N THR A 89 -7.09 -5.41 -0.27
CA THR A 89 -5.64 -5.32 -0.10
C THR A 89 -5.16 -6.16 1.06
N TYR A 90 -3.94 -6.67 0.92
CA TYR A 90 -3.33 -7.64 1.82
C TYR A 90 -1.87 -7.26 2.08
N LEU A 91 -1.38 -7.51 3.30
CA LEU A 91 0.05 -7.52 3.63
C LEU A 91 0.85 -6.31 3.11
N LEU A 92 0.42 -5.08 3.44
CA LEU A 92 1.26 -3.91 3.20
C LEU A 92 2.56 -4.03 4.02
N GLU A 93 3.71 -3.89 3.36
CA GLU A 93 5.05 -3.97 3.98
C GLU A 93 5.37 -2.72 4.83
N LYS A 94 4.75 -2.62 6.02
CA LYS A 94 4.84 -1.43 6.88
C LYS A 94 6.28 -1.05 7.24
N SER A 95 7.19 -2.01 7.36
CA SER A 95 8.60 -1.75 7.69
C SER A 95 9.27 -0.79 6.71
N ARG A 96 8.86 -0.84 5.44
CA ARG A 96 9.35 0.00 4.34
C ARG A 96 9.21 1.50 4.59
N VAL A 97 8.24 1.91 5.43
CA VAL A 97 8.00 3.31 5.79
C VAL A 97 9.17 3.91 6.56
N THR A 98 9.85 3.13 7.40
CA THR A 98 10.87 3.62 8.33
C THR A 98 12.27 3.04 8.09
N PHE A 99 12.37 2.02 7.22
CA PHE A 99 13.61 1.28 7.01
C PHE A 99 13.74 0.80 5.56
N GLN A 100 14.95 0.89 5.01
CA GLN A 100 15.30 0.38 3.69
C GLN A 100 16.73 -0.17 3.68
N LEU A 101 16.97 -1.20 2.88
CA LEU A 101 18.34 -1.61 2.54
C LEU A 101 18.96 -0.64 1.51
N LYS A 102 20.30 -0.65 1.39
CA LYS A 102 21.07 0.28 0.55
C LYS A 102 20.63 0.37 -0.92
N ALA A 103 20.11 -0.72 -1.48
CA ALA A 103 19.68 -0.82 -2.87
C ALA A 103 18.15 -0.62 -3.05
N GLU A 104 17.42 -0.40 -1.96
CA GLU A 104 15.97 -0.24 -1.95
C GLU A 104 15.58 1.23 -1.75
N ARG A 105 14.31 1.54 -1.99
CA ARG A 105 13.71 2.86 -1.78
C ARG A 105 12.50 2.71 -0.86
N SER A 106 12.10 3.78 -0.18
CA SER A 106 10.78 3.84 0.47
C SER A 106 9.66 3.91 -0.59
N TYR A 107 8.41 4.04 -0.16
CA TYR A 107 7.27 4.18 -1.07
C TYR A 107 7.37 5.41 -1.97
N HIS A 108 6.91 5.28 -3.21
CA HIS A 108 7.10 6.29 -4.25
C HIS A 108 6.51 7.66 -3.88
N ILE A 109 5.38 7.70 -3.18
CA ILE A 109 4.68 8.94 -2.80
C ILE A 109 5.57 9.94 -2.08
N PHE A 110 6.50 9.49 -1.22
CA PHE A 110 7.38 10.42 -0.51
C PHE A 110 8.22 11.23 -1.49
N TYR A 111 8.80 10.58 -2.48
CA TYR A 111 9.68 11.23 -3.44
C TYR A 111 8.92 11.99 -4.52
N GLN A 112 7.71 11.53 -4.88
CA GLN A 112 6.78 12.30 -5.69
C GLN A 112 6.49 13.65 -5.04
N ILE A 113 6.17 13.68 -3.73
CA ILE A 113 5.95 14.92 -2.99
C ILE A 113 7.22 15.78 -2.99
N LEU A 114 8.39 15.19 -2.68
CA LEU A 114 9.66 15.92 -2.60
C LEU A 114 10.25 16.34 -3.96
N SER A 115 9.66 15.88 -5.08
CA SER A 115 10.08 16.21 -6.45
C SER A 115 9.99 17.71 -6.80
N ASN A 116 9.30 18.50 -5.95
CA ASN A 116 9.05 19.92 -6.12
C ASN A 116 8.24 20.28 -7.39
N LYS A 117 7.53 19.29 -7.97
CA LYS A 117 6.63 19.54 -9.11
C LYS A 117 5.43 20.41 -8.73
N LYS A 118 4.97 20.31 -7.48
CA LYS A 118 3.92 21.13 -6.88
C LYS A 118 4.48 21.81 -5.61
N PRO A 119 5.19 22.95 -5.75
CA PRO A 119 5.90 23.60 -4.63
C PRO A 119 4.98 23.97 -3.45
N GLU A 120 3.70 24.22 -3.72
CA GLU A 120 2.69 24.47 -2.70
C GLU A 120 2.51 23.29 -1.73
N LEU A 121 2.81 22.07 -2.16
CA LEU A 121 2.82 20.91 -1.27
C LEU A 121 3.99 20.99 -0.29
N LEU A 122 5.19 21.38 -0.73
CA LEU A 122 6.33 21.49 0.18
C LEU A 122 6.08 22.53 1.27
N GLU A 123 5.51 23.68 0.89
CA GLU A 123 5.12 24.73 1.84
C GLU A 123 4.04 24.25 2.81
N MET A 124 2.97 23.64 2.31
CA MET A 124 1.87 23.11 3.13
C MET A 124 2.36 22.05 4.14
N LEU A 125 3.32 21.24 3.73
CA LEU A 125 3.83 20.12 4.51
C LEU A 125 5.05 20.50 5.37
N LEU A 126 5.56 21.73 5.25
CA LEU A 126 6.73 22.22 6.00
C LEU A 126 8.00 21.40 5.73
N VAL A 127 8.15 20.91 4.49
CA VAL A 127 9.27 20.05 4.05
C VAL A 127 10.14 20.74 2.98
N THR A 128 11.37 20.28 2.84
CA THR A 128 12.30 20.69 1.77
C THR A 128 12.25 19.69 0.62
N ALA A 129 12.76 20.05 -0.55
CA ALA A 129 12.86 19.14 -1.68
C ALA A 129 14.00 18.10 -1.56
N ASN A 130 14.80 18.13 -0.49
CA ASN A 130 15.98 17.28 -0.34
C ASN A 130 15.62 16.01 0.46
N PRO A 131 15.56 14.81 -0.16
CA PRO A 131 15.16 13.61 0.56
C PRO A 131 16.13 13.19 1.67
N TYR A 132 17.39 13.63 1.60
CA TYR A 132 18.38 13.35 2.66
C TYR A 132 18.07 14.06 3.99
N ASP A 133 17.20 15.05 3.99
CA ASP A 133 16.74 15.72 5.22
C ASP A 133 15.81 14.82 6.05
N TYR A 134 15.43 13.63 5.54
CA TYR A 134 14.44 12.72 6.13
C TYR A 134 14.97 11.27 6.26
N PRO A 135 15.47 10.84 7.44
CA PRO A 135 16.07 9.52 7.66
C PRO A 135 15.15 8.34 7.35
N PHE A 136 13.83 8.50 7.46
CA PHE A 136 12.88 7.43 7.15
C PHE A 136 12.84 7.05 5.68
N ILE A 137 13.32 7.90 4.78
CA ILE A 137 13.27 7.66 3.33
C ILE A 137 14.65 7.75 2.66
N SER A 138 15.73 7.90 3.43
CA SER A 138 17.07 8.19 2.90
C SER A 138 18.16 7.19 3.27
N GLN A 139 17.79 6.01 3.78
CA GLN A 139 18.74 4.94 4.12
C GLN A 139 19.24 4.18 2.88
N GLY A 140 18.45 4.19 1.80
CA GLY A 140 18.72 3.48 0.56
C GLY A 140 18.86 4.40 -0.65
N GLN A 141 18.34 3.94 -1.78
CA GLN A 141 18.28 4.68 -3.03
C GLN A 141 17.23 5.79 -2.95
N ILE A 142 17.58 6.97 -3.45
CA ILE A 142 16.68 8.12 -3.51
C ILE A 142 16.01 8.23 -4.88
N SER A 143 16.75 7.94 -5.94
CA SER A 143 16.28 8.04 -7.33
C SER A 143 16.20 6.67 -7.99
N VAL A 144 15.35 6.58 -9.01
CA VAL A 144 15.12 5.37 -9.81
C VAL A 144 15.15 5.78 -11.26
N ALA A 145 16.07 5.23 -12.06
CA ALA A 145 16.31 5.70 -13.43
C ALA A 145 15.11 5.52 -14.36
N SER A 146 14.22 4.57 -14.06
CA SER A 146 13.03 4.25 -14.84
C SER A 146 11.77 5.02 -14.42
N ILE A 147 11.84 5.88 -13.39
CA ILE A 147 10.68 6.58 -12.82
C ILE A 147 10.96 8.08 -12.76
N ASP A 148 10.06 8.89 -13.31
CA ASP A 148 10.05 10.35 -13.12
C ASP A 148 9.05 10.72 -12.02
N ASP A 149 9.56 11.00 -10.81
CA ASP A 149 8.72 11.32 -9.65
C ASP A 149 7.88 12.60 -9.86
N GLN A 150 8.28 13.51 -10.76
CA GLN A 150 7.50 14.72 -11.06
C GLN A 150 6.27 14.38 -11.89
N GLU A 151 6.43 13.59 -12.95
CA GLU A 151 5.30 13.14 -13.78
C GLU A 151 4.35 12.25 -12.98
N GLU A 152 4.90 11.36 -12.16
CA GLU A 152 4.13 10.46 -11.30
C GLU A 152 3.34 11.22 -10.21
N LEU A 153 3.87 12.33 -9.67
CA LEU A 153 3.10 13.19 -8.75
C LEU A 153 1.84 13.75 -9.44
N VAL A 154 1.98 14.22 -10.69
CA VAL A 154 0.85 14.76 -11.46
C VAL A 154 -0.19 13.67 -11.70
N ALA A 155 0.25 12.47 -12.10
CA ALA A 155 -0.66 11.34 -12.31
C ALA A 155 -1.39 10.95 -11.02
N THR A 156 -0.68 10.93 -9.89
CA THR A 156 -1.26 10.62 -8.56
C THR A 156 -2.27 11.67 -8.13
N ASP A 157 -1.97 12.96 -8.31
CA ASP A 157 -2.87 14.05 -7.91
C ASP A 157 -4.15 14.08 -8.74
N VAL A 158 -4.05 13.81 -10.05
CA VAL A 158 -5.20 13.65 -10.96
C VAL A 158 -6.01 12.40 -10.64
N ALA A 159 -5.35 11.30 -10.25
CA ALA A 159 -6.03 10.09 -9.80
C ALA A 159 -6.90 10.37 -8.56
N ILE A 160 -6.38 11.11 -7.57
CA ILE A 160 -7.14 11.51 -6.38
C ILE A 160 -8.40 12.31 -6.77
N ASP A 161 -8.29 13.25 -7.72
CA ASP A 161 -9.46 14.02 -8.19
C ASP A 161 -10.48 13.13 -8.92
N THR A 162 -10.00 12.26 -9.81
CA THR A 162 -10.86 11.37 -10.62
C THR A 162 -11.62 10.38 -9.74
N LEU A 163 -11.00 9.93 -8.65
CA LEU A 163 -11.59 9.02 -7.67
C LEU A 163 -12.55 9.73 -6.69
N GLY A 164 -12.77 11.05 -6.87
CA GLY A 164 -13.80 11.79 -6.14
C GLY A 164 -13.45 12.10 -4.69
N PHE A 165 -12.16 12.09 -4.32
CA PHE A 165 -11.72 12.61 -3.03
C PHE A 165 -11.98 14.11 -2.97
N SER A 166 -12.46 14.60 -1.83
CA SER A 166 -12.61 16.04 -1.62
C SER A 166 -11.24 16.73 -1.51
N LEU A 167 -11.22 18.06 -1.65
CA LEU A 167 -9.99 18.83 -1.45
C LEU A 167 -9.44 18.67 -0.02
N ASP A 168 -10.32 18.57 0.99
CA ASP A 168 -9.92 18.35 2.38
C ASP A 168 -9.31 16.96 2.57
N GLU A 169 -9.88 15.95 1.92
CA GLU A 169 -9.35 14.58 1.95
C GLU A 169 -7.99 14.50 1.26
N LYS A 170 -7.85 15.09 0.07
CA LYS A 170 -6.57 15.20 -0.65
C LYS A 170 -5.52 15.89 0.21
N THR A 171 -5.88 17.01 0.83
CA THR A 171 -5.01 17.76 1.75
C THR A 171 -4.62 16.89 2.95
N GLY A 172 -5.57 16.16 3.53
CA GLY A 172 -5.33 15.23 4.64
C GLY A 172 -4.35 14.13 4.28
N ILE A 173 -4.50 13.50 3.10
CA ILE A 173 -3.59 12.48 2.58
C ILE A 173 -2.15 13.00 2.57
N TYR A 174 -1.92 14.19 1.97
CA TYR A 174 -0.58 14.77 1.90
C TYR A 174 -0.06 15.18 3.29
N LYS A 175 -0.89 15.79 4.15
CA LYS A 175 -0.51 16.18 5.52
C LYS A 175 0.00 15.00 6.34
N LEU A 176 -0.65 13.85 6.24
CA LEU A 176 -0.21 12.63 6.91
C LEU A 176 1.16 12.15 6.40
N MET A 177 1.47 12.32 5.11
CA MET A 177 2.80 12.00 4.56
C MET A 177 3.88 12.95 5.09
N GLY A 178 3.60 14.26 5.10
CA GLY A 178 4.50 15.24 5.72
C GLY A 178 4.74 14.95 7.21
N ALA A 179 3.71 14.59 7.96
CA ALA A 179 3.84 14.24 9.37
C ALA A 179 4.76 13.03 9.60
N ILE A 180 4.67 12.01 8.74
CA ILE A 180 5.57 10.84 8.79
C ILE A 180 7.03 11.23 8.55
N LEU A 181 7.30 12.13 7.60
CA LEU A 181 8.66 12.63 7.36
C LEU A 181 9.23 13.32 8.60
N HIS A 182 8.43 14.17 9.26
CA HIS A 182 8.83 14.85 10.50
C HIS A 182 8.98 13.91 11.70
N TYR A 183 8.18 12.84 11.79
CA TYR A 183 8.38 11.80 12.80
C TYR A 183 9.78 11.21 12.73
N GLY A 184 10.31 10.97 11.53
CA GLY A 184 11.66 10.44 11.33
C GLY A 184 12.78 11.39 11.78
N ASN A 185 12.48 12.68 11.92
CA ASN A 185 13.45 13.70 12.33
C ASN A 185 13.42 14.03 13.82
N MET A 186 12.46 13.51 14.58
CA MET A 186 12.39 13.72 16.02
C MET A 186 13.60 13.12 16.73
N LYS A 187 14.27 13.93 17.55
CA LYS A 187 15.44 13.53 18.32
C LYS A 187 15.10 13.47 19.80
N PHE A 188 15.65 12.46 20.46
CA PHE A 188 15.49 12.25 21.89
C PHE A 188 16.86 11.92 22.47
N LYS A 189 17.12 12.37 23.69
CA LYS A 189 18.34 12.10 24.42
C LYS A 189 18.04 11.53 25.80
N GLN A 190 19.00 10.81 26.36
CA GLN A 190 18.90 10.33 27.72
C GLN A 190 19.11 11.49 28.70
N LYS A 191 18.30 11.56 29.75
CA LYS A 191 18.53 12.52 30.83
C LYS A 191 19.84 12.23 31.57
N PRO A 192 20.60 13.25 32.04
CA PRO A 192 21.91 13.04 32.65
C PRO A 192 21.95 12.16 33.91
N ARG A 193 20.82 11.97 34.60
CA ARG A 193 20.73 11.24 35.88
C ARG A 193 19.64 10.16 35.90
N GLU A 194 18.99 9.92 34.77
CA GLU A 194 17.89 8.96 34.67
C GLU A 194 18.02 8.17 33.36
N GLU A 195 17.40 7.00 33.26
CA GLU A 195 17.39 6.22 32.01
C GLU A 195 16.34 6.74 31.00
N GLN A 196 15.45 7.62 31.46
CA GLN A 196 14.35 8.16 30.68
C GLN A 196 14.83 9.14 29.61
N ALA A 197 14.10 9.14 28.51
CA ALA A 197 14.26 10.07 27.41
C ALA A 197 13.70 11.46 27.75
N GLU A 198 14.30 12.46 27.12
CA GLU A 198 13.73 13.78 26.93
C GLU A 198 13.87 14.23 25.47
N PRO A 199 12.95 15.07 24.95
CA PRO A 199 13.08 15.63 23.60
C PRO A 199 14.36 16.45 23.44
N ASP A 200 15.05 16.27 22.33
CA ASP A 200 16.23 17.05 21.94
C ASP A 200 15.86 18.06 20.85
N GLY A 201 15.08 19.06 21.25
CA GLY A 201 14.42 20.02 20.36
C GLY A 201 12.93 19.68 20.14
N THR A 202 12.16 20.69 19.72
CA THR A 202 10.70 20.55 19.51
C THR A 202 10.26 20.82 18.08
N GLU A 203 11.09 21.45 17.24
CA GLU A 203 10.70 21.95 15.92
C GLU A 203 10.03 20.89 15.05
N GLU A 204 10.63 19.69 14.96
CA GLU A 204 10.08 18.60 14.15
C GLU A 204 8.79 18.01 14.76
N ALA A 205 8.67 18.03 16.09
CA ALA A 205 7.44 17.65 16.76
C ALA A 205 6.33 18.68 16.57
N ASP A 206 6.66 19.96 16.55
CA ASP A 206 5.73 21.06 16.28
C ASP A 206 5.17 20.96 14.85
N LYS A 207 6.04 20.69 13.86
CA LYS A 207 5.62 20.45 12.46
C LYS A 207 4.73 19.21 12.33
N ALA A 208 5.15 18.08 12.90
CA ALA A 208 4.36 16.85 12.86
C ALA A 208 3.00 17.02 13.55
N ALA A 209 2.96 17.67 14.72
CA ALA A 209 1.74 17.92 15.47
C ALA A 209 0.80 18.87 14.71
N TYR A 210 1.32 19.93 14.08
CA TYR A 210 0.55 20.84 13.25
C TYR A 210 -0.16 20.11 12.10
N LEU A 211 0.56 19.25 11.37
CA LEU A 211 -0.01 18.48 10.25
C LEU A 211 -1.05 17.46 10.71
N MET A 212 -0.89 16.90 11.91
CA MET A 212 -1.81 15.94 12.52
C MET A 212 -2.99 16.59 13.26
N GLY A 213 -2.98 17.92 13.44
CA GLY A 213 -3.97 18.63 14.26
C GLY A 213 -3.89 18.30 15.75
N LEU A 214 -2.69 18.05 16.27
CA LEU A 214 -2.43 17.66 17.66
C LEU A 214 -1.70 18.78 18.42
N ASN A 215 -1.71 18.70 19.76
CA ASN A 215 -0.83 19.51 20.59
C ASN A 215 0.57 18.88 20.65
N SER A 216 1.60 19.65 20.33
CA SER A 216 3.00 19.17 20.29
C SER A 216 3.52 18.74 21.66
N ALA A 217 3.22 19.50 22.72
CA ALA A 217 3.65 19.16 24.08
C ALA A 217 3.02 17.85 24.56
N ASP A 218 1.74 17.63 24.25
CA ASP A 218 1.05 16.37 24.58
C ASP A 218 1.61 15.20 23.77
N LEU A 219 1.96 15.40 22.50
CA LEU A 219 2.61 14.39 21.66
C LEU A 219 3.96 13.96 22.26
N LEU A 220 4.85 14.92 22.56
CA LEU A 220 6.16 14.64 23.15
C LEU A 220 6.03 13.97 24.53
N LYS A 221 5.08 14.43 25.35
CA LYS A 221 4.79 13.83 26.65
C LYS A 221 4.28 12.40 26.51
N ALA A 222 3.38 12.13 25.57
CA ALA A 222 2.83 10.80 25.34
C ALA A 222 3.89 9.82 24.79
N LEU A 223 4.85 10.32 24.01
CA LEU A 223 6.00 9.56 23.52
C LEU A 223 6.96 9.20 24.67
N CYS A 224 7.39 10.17 25.48
CA CYS A 224 8.37 9.91 26.54
C CYS A 224 7.76 9.23 27.79
N TYR A 225 6.48 9.49 28.05
CA TYR A 225 5.75 9.00 29.23
C TYR A 225 4.33 8.53 28.87
N PRO A 226 4.19 7.43 28.10
CA PRO A 226 2.87 6.87 27.81
C PRO A 226 2.14 6.42 29.07
N ARG A 227 0.80 6.51 29.02
CA ARG A 227 -0.08 5.91 30.03
C ARG A 227 -0.30 4.45 29.70
N VAL A 228 0.11 3.56 30.59
CA VAL A 228 -0.10 2.12 30.46
C VAL A 228 -1.18 1.68 31.44
N LYS A 229 -2.13 0.88 30.95
CA LYS A 229 -3.17 0.29 31.80
C LYS A 229 -2.59 -0.94 32.51
N VAL A 230 -2.59 -0.92 33.84
CA VAL A 230 -2.13 -2.04 34.68
C VAL A 230 -3.30 -2.43 35.58
N GLY A 231 -3.93 -3.57 35.28
CA GLY A 231 -5.21 -3.94 35.90
C GLY A 231 -6.32 -2.93 35.54
N ASN A 232 -6.85 -2.23 36.55
CA ASN A 232 -7.90 -1.23 36.39
C ASN A 232 -7.38 0.23 36.44
N GLU A 233 -6.09 0.44 36.68
CA GLU A 233 -5.49 1.78 36.81
C GLU A 233 -4.60 2.14 35.62
N TYR A 234 -4.37 3.44 35.42
CA TYR A 234 -3.42 3.95 34.44
C TYR A 234 -2.21 4.54 35.15
N VAL A 235 -1.03 4.08 34.78
CA VAL A 235 0.24 4.57 35.33
C VAL A 235 1.07 5.17 34.21
N MET A 236 1.76 6.27 34.51
CA MET A 236 2.73 6.88 33.60
C MET A 236 4.01 6.05 33.62
N LYS A 237 4.44 5.56 32.46
CA LYS A 237 5.68 4.79 32.31
C LYS A 237 6.70 5.62 31.54
N GLY A 238 7.80 6.01 32.17
CA GLY A 238 8.92 6.62 31.46
C GLY A 238 9.58 5.64 30.50
N GLN A 239 9.98 6.13 29.33
CA GLN A 239 10.66 5.34 28.29
C GLN A 239 12.11 5.76 28.11
N THR A 240 12.99 4.82 27.78
CA THR A 240 14.37 5.08 27.33
C THR A 240 14.37 5.69 25.92
N PRO A 241 15.42 6.39 25.45
CA PRO A 241 15.48 6.93 24.09
C PRO A 241 15.16 5.91 22.99
N ASP A 242 15.71 4.70 23.08
CA ASP A 242 15.47 3.64 22.09
C ASP A 242 14.00 3.21 22.04
N GLN A 243 13.34 3.11 23.19
CA GLN A 243 11.90 2.81 23.29
C GLN A 243 11.06 3.92 22.66
N VAL A 244 11.44 5.19 22.86
CA VAL A 244 10.76 6.32 22.23
C VAL A 244 10.93 6.28 20.72
N HIS A 245 12.15 6.03 20.22
CA HIS A 245 12.40 5.87 18.78
C HIS A 245 11.59 4.72 18.17
N GLN A 246 11.48 3.58 18.87
CA GLN A 246 10.62 2.47 18.44
C GLN A 246 9.14 2.86 18.43
N ALA A 247 8.67 3.64 19.41
CA ALA A 247 7.30 4.13 19.45
C ALA A 247 7.00 5.09 18.29
N VAL A 248 7.91 6.01 17.98
CA VAL A 248 7.81 6.92 16.82
C VAL A 248 7.74 6.12 15.51
N ASN A 249 8.62 5.13 15.34
CA ASN A 249 8.57 4.23 14.18
C ASN A 249 7.22 3.50 14.09
N ALA A 250 6.70 2.98 15.21
CA ALA A 250 5.43 2.28 15.24
C ALA A 250 4.25 3.21 14.88
N ILE A 251 4.26 4.46 15.35
CA ILE A 251 3.26 5.47 14.99
C ILE A 251 3.32 5.76 13.49
N ALA A 252 4.50 6.02 12.93
CA ALA A 252 4.67 6.28 11.50
C ALA A 252 4.12 5.13 10.64
N LYS A 253 4.47 3.89 10.97
CA LYS A 253 3.96 2.68 10.32
C LYS A 253 2.44 2.57 10.41
N SER A 254 1.88 2.84 11.59
CA SER A 254 0.44 2.77 11.87
C SER A 254 -0.35 3.85 11.11
N VAL A 255 0.15 5.08 11.07
CA VAL A 255 -0.45 6.17 10.29
C VAL A 255 -0.46 5.83 8.81
N TYR A 256 0.67 5.34 8.27
CA TYR A 256 0.78 4.95 6.87
C TYR A 256 -0.19 3.82 6.50
N GLU A 257 -0.22 2.74 7.29
CA GLU A 257 -1.12 1.61 7.07
C GLU A 257 -2.58 2.05 7.10
N LYS A 258 -2.99 2.80 8.14
CA LYS A 258 -4.37 3.24 8.29
C LYS A 258 -4.79 4.16 7.16
N LEU A 259 -3.88 5.03 6.70
CA LEU A 259 -4.12 5.86 5.52
C LEU A 259 -4.31 5.00 4.27
N PHE A 260 -3.42 4.03 4.04
CA PHE A 260 -3.51 3.13 2.89
C PHE A 260 -4.84 2.36 2.87
N LEU A 261 -5.22 1.75 3.99
CA LEU A 261 -6.50 1.04 4.12
C LEU A 261 -7.69 1.97 3.94
N TRP A 262 -7.64 3.18 4.51
CA TRP A 262 -8.69 4.18 4.35
C TRP A 262 -8.84 4.63 2.90
N MET A 263 -7.74 4.85 2.18
CA MET A 263 -7.78 5.19 0.75
C MET A 263 -8.42 4.06 -0.06
N VAL A 264 -8.07 2.80 0.20
CA VAL A 264 -8.71 1.64 -0.46
C VAL A 264 -10.21 1.62 -0.16
N MET A 265 -10.62 1.87 1.08
CA MET A 265 -12.04 1.98 1.43
C MET A 265 -12.74 3.12 0.67
N ARG A 266 -12.12 4.30 0.55
CA ARG A 266 -12.69 5.43 -0.20
C ARG A 266 -12.77 5.15 -1.69
N ILE A 267 -11.75 4.51 -2.27
CA ILE A 267 -11.77 4.03 -3.66
C ILE A 267 -12.95 3.08 -3.87
N ASN A 268 -13.13 2.09 -3.00
CA ASN A 268 -14.24 1.14 -3.11
C ASN A 268 -15.62 1.80 -3.00
N GLN A 269 -15.77 2.82 -2.15
CA GLN A 269 -17.01 3.60 -2.09
C GLN A 269 -17.32 4.33 -3.41
N GLN A 270 -16.28 4.75 -4.13
CA GLN A 270 -16.44 5.39 -5.44
C GLN A 270 -16.75 4.37 -6.55
N LEU A 271 -16.13 3.19 -6.50
CA LEU A 271 -16.33 2.11 -7.48
C LEU A 271 -17.64 1.34 -7.27
N ASP A 272 -18.25 1.47 -6.10
CA ASP A 272 -19.54 0.86 -5.78
C ASP A 272 -20.67 1.55 -6.54
N THR A 273 -21.57 0.74 -7.12
CA THR A 273 -22.76 1.21 -7.80
C THR A 273 -23.99 0.47 -7.30
N LYS A 274 -25.17 1.04 -7.54
CA LYS A 274 -26.45 0.41 -7.19
C LYS A 274 -26.90 -0.69 -8.17
N LEU A 275 -26.07 -1.04 -9.16
CA LEU A 275 -26.42 -2.06 -10.15
C LEU A 275 -26.38 -3.46 -9.52
N PRO A 276 -27.30 -4.36 -9.88
CA PRO A 276 -27.31 -5.73 -9.38
C PRO A 276 -26.04 -6.46 -9.84
N ARG A 277 -25.41 -7.20 -8.92
CA ARG A 277 -24.20 -7.99 -9.15
C ARG A 277 -24.57 -9.47 -9.23
N GLN A 278 -24.10 -10.18 -10.25
CA GLN A 278 -24.37 -11.62 -10.40
C GLN A 278 -23.09 -12.44 -10.47
N HIS A 279 -22.10 -11.97 -11.21
CA HIS A 279 -20.81 -12.64 -11.38
C HIS A 279 -19.68 -11.63 -11.20
N PHE A 280 -18.48 -12.11 -10.86
CA PHE A 280 -17.29 -11.27 -10.87
C PHE A 280 -16.10 -12.02 -11.44
N ILE A 281 -15.15 -11.26 -11.96
CA ILE A 281 -13.81 -11.74 -12.30
C ILE A 281 -12.85 -11.12 -11.29
N GLY A 282 -12.16 -11.98 -10.55
CA GLY A 282 -11.15 -11.59 -9.57
C GLY A 282 -9.76 -11.64 -10.19
N VAL A 283 -9.02 -10.53 -10.12
CA VAL A 283 -7.62 -10.46 -10.53
C VAL A 283 -6.75 -10.26 -9.29
N LEU A 284 -5.97 -11.27 -8.94
CA LEU A 284 -5.02 -11.22 -7.84
C LEU A 284 -3.66 -10.75 -8.35
N ASP A 285 -3.19 -9.63 -7.83
CA ASP A 285 -1.89 -9.02 -8.08
C ASP A 285 -1.14 -8.87 -6.76
N ILE A 286 -0.14 -9.70 -6.53
CA ILE A 286 0.68 -9.70 -5.31
C ILE A 286 2.16 -9.62 -5.68
N ALA A 287 2.99 -9.14 -4.75
CA ALA A 287 4.44 -9.29 -4.84
C ALA A 287 4.82 -10.73 -5.20
N GLY A 288 5.78 -10.88 -6.12
CA GLY A 288 6.31 -12.20 -6.45
C GLY A 288 7.20 -12.73 -5.33
N PHE A 289 7.58 -14.00 -5.44
CA PHE A 289 8.58 -14.60 -4.55
C PHE A 289 9.89 -13.81 -4.60
N GLU A 290 10.50 -13.57 -3.43
CA GLU A 290 11.66 -12.71 -3.24
C GLU A 290 12.83 -13.50 -2.67
N ILE A 291 13.99 -13.38 -3.32
CA ILE A 291 15.22 -14.06 -2.90
C ILE A 291 16.34 -13.01 -2.89
N PHE A 292 16.63 -12.50 -1.69
CA PHE A 292 17.70 -11.54 -1.45
C PHE A 292 18.77 -12.13 -0.51
N GLU A 293 19.93 -11.46 -0.41
CA GLU A 293 20.97 -11.81 0.57
C GLU A 293 20.47 -11.68 2.01
N PHE A 294 19.59 -10.70 2.27
CA PHE A 294 18.93 -10.50 3.55
C PHE A 294 17.42 -10.45 3.33
N ASN A 295 16.68 -11.37 3.97
CA ASN A 295 15.21 -11.43 3.92
C ASN A 295 14.68 -11.16 5.32
N SER A 296 13.82 -10.14 5.48
CA SER A 296 13.20 -9.85 6.77
C SER A 296 11.96 -10.72 7.00
N PHE A 297 11.29 -10.51 8.13
CA PHE A 297 10.00 -11.13 8.44
C PHE A 297 8.94 -10.82 7.36
N GLU A 298 8.99 -9.64 6.75
CA GLU A 298 8.07 -9.27 5.68
C GLU A 298 8.30 -10.08 4.41
N GLN A 299 9.55 -10.34 4.02
CA GLN A 299 9.84 -11.27 2.91
C GLN A 299 9.36 -12.69 3.19
N LEU A 300 9.49 -13.17 4.44
CA LEU A 300 8.93 -14.46 4.84
C LEU A 300 7.40 -14.49 4.64
N CYS A 301 6.68 -13.45 5.09
CA CYS A 301 5.23 -13.34 4.89
C CYS A 301 4.84 -13.33 3.40
N ILE A 302 5.58 -12.58 2.57
CA ILE A 302 5.35 -12.51 1.12
C ILE A 302 5.60 -13.86 0.45
N ASN A 303 6.74 -14.49 0.75
CA ASN A 303 7.13 -15.78 0.16
C ASN A 303 6.18 -16.90 0.60
N PHE A 304 5.80 -16.91 1.88
CA PHE A 304 4.81 -17.85 2.41
C PHE A 304 3.45 -17.70 1.74
N THR A 305 3.02 -16.46 1.45
CA THR A 305 1.80 -16.21 0.67
C THR A 305 1.94 -16.73 -0.76
N ASN A 306 3.09 -16.54 -1.40
CA ASN A 306 3.37 -17.09 -2.74
C ASN A 306 3.34 -18.63 -2.73
N GLU A 307 3.90 -19.26 -1.70
CA GLU A 307 3.88 -20.72 -1.53
C GLU A 307 2.44 -21.24 -1.48
N LYS A 308 1.59 -20.60 -0.67
CA LYS A 308 0.15 -20.92 -0.59
C LYS A 308 -0.58 -20.70 -1.91
N LEU A 309 -0.27 -19.63 -2.63
CA LEU A 309 -0.88 -19.35 -3.94
C LEU A 309 -0.45 -20.37 -4.98
N GLN A 310 0.80 -20.81 -4.95
CA GLN A 310 1.29 -21.87 -5.83
C GLN A 310 0.65 -23.21 -5.48
N GLN A 311 0.49 -23.53 -4.20
CA GLN A 311 -0.23 -24.73 -3.76
C GLN A 311 -1.70 -24.69 -4.17
N PHE A 312 -2.36 -23.54 -4.03
CA PHE A 312 -3.73 -23.33 -4.52
C PHE A 312 -3.80 -23.52 -6.04
N PHE A 313 -2.83 -22.98 -6.80
CA PHE A 313 -2.77 -23.16 -8.24
C PHE A 313 -2.58 -24.63 -8.62
N ASN A 314 -1.64 -25.33 -7.99
CA ASN A 314 -1.39 -26.75 -8.25
C ASN A 314 -2.66 -27.56 -7.96
N HIS A 315 -3.28 -27.37 -6.79
CA HIS A 315 -4.50 -28.08 -6.44
C HIS A 315 -5.65 -27.75 -7.41
N HIS A 316 -5.92 -26.46 -7.64
CA HIS A 316 -7.09 -26.04 -8.40
C HIS A 316 -6.95 -26.30 -9.90
N MET A 317 -5.81 -25.97 -10.51
CA MET A 317 -5.57 -26.20 -11.93
C MET A 317 -5.62 -27.70 -12.23
N PHE A 318 -4.80 -28.51 -11.53
CA PHE A 318 -4.72 -29.92 -11.86
C PHE A 318 -5.99 -30.68 -11.48
N VAL A 319 -6.67 -30.35 -10.38
CA VAL A 319 -7.92 -31.04 -10.02
C VAL A 319 -9.05 -30.62 -10.96
N LEU A 320 -9.28 -29.32 -11.18
CA LEU A 320 -10.37 -28.88 -12.06
C LEU A 320 -10.16 -29.29 -13.51
N GLU A 321 -8.93 -29.23 -14.01
CA GLU A 321 -8.67 -29.60 -15.40
C GLU A 321 -8.88 -31.10 -15.62
N GLN A 322 -8.48 -31.92 -14.65
CA GLN A 322 -8.78 -33.36 -14.67
C GLN A 322 -10.28 -33.65 -14.50
N GLU A 323 -11.01 -32.87 -13.70
CA GLU A 323 -12.47 -32.95 -13.60
C GLU A 323 -13.16 -32.56 -14.91
N GLU A 324 -12.68 -31.54 -15.61
CA GLU A 324 -13.23 -31.12 -16.91
C GLU A 324 -12.91 -32.16 -18.00
N TYR A 325 -11.69 -32.73 -18.04
CA TYR A 325 -11.37 -33.84 -18.94
C TYR A 325 -12.30 -35.04 -18.71
N LYS A 326 -12.58 -35.38 -17.45
CA LYS A 326 -13.53 -36.44 -17.11
C LYS A 326 -14.95 -36.13 -17.57
N LYS A 327 -15.37 -34.87 -17.46
CA LYS A 327 -16.70 -34.40 -17.86
C LYS A 327 -16.88 -34.36 -19.39
N GLU A 328 -15.83 -34.00 -20.12
CA GLU A 328 -15.77 -34.00 -21.58
C GLU A 328 -15.48 -35.40 -22.17
N GLY A 329 -15.23 -36.41 -21.32
CA GLY A 329 -14.98 -37.79 -21.73
C GLY A 329 -13.62 -38.00 -22.41
N ILE A 330 -12.65 -37.13 -22.12
CA ILE A 330 -11.29 -37.20 -22.62
C ILE A 330 -10.52 -38.27 -21.83
N GLU A 331 -9.87 -39.20 -22.54
CA GLU A 331 -9.04 -40.23 -21.91
C GLU A 331 -7.80 -39.58 -21.28
N TRP A 332 -7.74 -39.59 -19.95
CA TRP A 332 -6.67 -38.97 -19.16
C TRP A 332 -6.35 -39.84 -17.94
N GLU A 333 -5.05 -40.07 -17.68
CA GLU A 333 -4.59 -40.78 -16.49
C GLU A 333 -4.50 -39.79 -15.31
N PHE A 334 -5.17 -40.09 -14.21
CA PHE A 334 -5.21 -39.18 -13.07
C PHE A 334 -3.85 -39.07 -12.39
N ILE A 335 -3.31 -37.86 -12.29
CA ILE A 335 -2.05 -37.56 -11.62
C ILE A 335 -2.34 -36.63 -10.42
N ASP A 336 -1.89 -37.04 -9.24
CA ASP A 336 -2.04 -36.26 -8.02
C ASP A 336 -0.86 -35.29 -7.84
N PHE A 337 -1.10 -34.02 -8.12
CA PHE A 337 -0.17 -32.91 -7.89
C PHE A 337 -0.50 -32.14 -6.59
N GLY A 338 -1.44 -32.65 -5.79
CA GLY A 338 -2.16 -31.88 -4.78
C GLY A 338 -1.41 -31.59 -3.49
N MET A 339 -0.16 -32.06 -3.30
CA MET A 339 0.52 -31.98 -1.99
C MET A 339 1.99 -31.53 -2.02
N ASP A 340 2.56 -31.18 -3.16
CA ASP A 340 4.01 -30.92 -3.27
C ASP A 340 4.53 -29.81 -2.35
N LEU A 341 3.74 -28.75 -2.10
CA LEU A 341 4.14 -27.63 -1.25
C LEU A 341 3.49 -27.67 0.15
N ALA A 342 2.63 -28.66 0.41
CA ALA A 342 1.87 -28.76 1.66
C ALA A 342 2.80 -28.88 2.88
N ALA A 343 3.88 -29.66 2.77
CA ALA A 343 4.83 -29.84 3.88
C ALA A 343 5.53 -28.52 4.27
N CYS A 344 5.92 -27.70 3.29
CA CYS A 344 6.53 -26.38 3.53
C CYS A 344 5.53 -25.42 4.19
N ILE A 345 4.29 -25.40 3.69
CA ILE A 345 3.22 -24.56 4.23
C ILE A 345 2.90 -24.94 5.68
N GLU A 346 2.71 -26.23 5.95
CA GLU A 346 2.38 -26.71 7.29
C GLU A 346 3.49 -26.46 8.30
N LEU A 347 4.76 -26.53 7.89
CA LEU A 347 5.91 -26.23 8.74
C LEU A 347 5.93 -24.76 9.22
N ILE A 348 5.40 -23.84 8.41
CA ILE A 348 5.38 -22.41 8.76
C ILE A 348 4.12 -22.05 9.57
N GLU A 349 2.99 -22.75 9.36
CA GLU A 349 1.73 -22.48 10.09
C GLU A 349 1.61 -23.16 11.44
N LYS A 350 2.22 -24.34 11.61
CA LYS A 350 2.16 -25.16 12.82
C LYS A 350 3.46 -25.08 13.59
#